data_AF-A0A819H6F4-F1
#
_entry.id   AF-A0A819H6F4-F1
#
_cell.length_a   1.000
_cell.length_b   1.000
_cell.length_c   1.000
_cell.angle_alpha   90.00
_cell.angle_beta   90.00
_cell.angle_gamma   90.00
#
_symmetry.space_group_name_H-M   'P 1'
#
loop_
_entity.id
_entity.type
_entity.pdbx_description
1 polymer ?
#
loop_
_entity_poly.entity_id
_entity_poly.type
_entity_poly.pdbx_seq_one_letter_code
_entity_poly.pdbx_strand_id
1 'polypeptide(L)'
;MTSNPVQKTNETTDNKDVVVSNDTSTQSSSSKVQAKLMSRFCISIDDDPIILLNIGGIHMSTRRSTLMCIPNTVLALACTNSWSEKITHDNDGRLFFDCDPNLFQFLLNQLREWSSSTRKVFELPRNEYDRQRFRLLCYQFNFHRDLIDGIHRHEKFHKLCGHILLDEHSSVAIHAGNYRYGECRGINVYSSGINRIILRLKHDSMEQYNTFIGIIWSSTPMQERSFESPTAYGWAGGKQVYLRGIPSCIQGYGGYDSDMCTNDTIELTLNCQLSFISILNHRTKKLYQIPIDTREGCPFPWQLHINLCEPDDRVKIVNPT
;
A
#
# COMPACT_ATOMS: atom_id res chain seq x y z
N MET A 1 60.18 20.85 -25.50
CA MET A 1 61.39 19.99 -25.46
C MET A 1 60.92 18.57 -25.22
N THR A 2 60.74 17.83 -26.32
CA THR A 2 61.51 16.63 -26.70
C THR A 2 61.06 15.36 -26.01
N SER A 3 60.26 14.62 -26.77
CA SER A 3 59.96 13.19 -26.76
C SER A 3 61.19 12.28 -26.74
N ASN A 4 60.98 11.04 -26.26
CA ASN A 4 61.56 9.71 -26.64
C ASN A 4 61.99 8.82 -25.42
N PRO A 5 62.24 7.49 -25.57
CA PRO A 5 61.24 6.43 -25.76
C PRO A 5 61.58 5.07 -25.06
N VAL A 6 60.71 4.04 -25.25
CA VAL A 6 60.94 2.59 -25.53
C VAL A 6 61.90 1.72 -24.64
N GLN A 7 61.39 0.57 -24.16
CA GLN A 7 61.91 -0.83 -24.32
C GLN A 7 60.98 -1.81 -23.54
N LYS A 8 60.26 -2.77 -24.18
CA LYS A 8 60.62 -4.14 -24.65
C LYS A 8 61.14 -5.10 -23.56
N THR A 9 60.41 -6.21 -23.35
CA THR A 9 60.92 -7.60 -23.46
C THR A 9 59.78 -8.62 -23.52
N ASN A 10 59.96 -9.59 -24.43
CA ASN A 10 59.17 -10.81 -24.62
C ASN A 10 59.60 -11.88 -23.62
N GLU A 11 58.76 -12.87 -23.33
CA GLU A 11 59.20 -14.27 -23.32
C GLU A 11 58.04 -15.27 -23.47
N THR A 12 58.37 -16.30 -24.25
CA THR A 12 57.57 -17.39 -24.83
C THR A 12 57.54 -18.60 -23.90
N THR A 13 56.52 -19.46 -23.93
CA THR A 13 56.69 -20.93 -24.07
C THR A 13 55.36 -21.71 -24.14
N ASP A 14 55.48 -22.84 -24.84
CA ASP A 14 54.48 -23.73 -25.42
C ASP A 14 53.87 -24.81 -24.50
N ASN A 15 52.70 -25.28 -24.94
CA ASN A 15 52.17 -26.67 -24.94
C ASN A 15 51.94 -27.44 -23.62
N LYS A 16 50.70 -27.93 -23.42
CA LYS A 16 50.32 -29.35 -23.65
C LYS A 16 48.87 -29.66 -23.26
N ASP A 17 48.26 -30.53 -24.07
CA ASP A 17 46.96 -31.17 -23.92
C ASP A 17 46.75 -31.87 -22.58
N VAL A 18 45.57 -31.71 -21.96
CA VAL A 18 45.01 -32.66 -21.00
C VAL A 18 43.48 -32.76 -21.18
N VAL A 19 43.08 -33.87 -21.81
CA VAL A 19 41.97 -34.78 -21.48
C VAL A 19 40.81 -34.19 -20.67
N VAL A 20 39.66 -34.07 -21.34
CA VAL A 20 38.34 -33.86 -20.73
C VAL A 20 37.76 -35.22 -20.34
N SER A 21 37.62 -35.48 -19.04
CA SER A 21 36.80 -36.56 -18.49
C SER A 21 35.75 -35.97 -17.55
N ASN A 22 34.52 -36.45 -17.74
CA ASN A 22 33.31 -36.16 -16.99
C ASN A 22 33.51 -36.28 -15.48
N ASP A 23 32.88 -35.39 -14.71
CA ASP A 23 32.17 -35.85 -13.52
C ASP A 23 30.95 -35.00 -13.16
N THR A 24 29.99 -35.68 -12.56
CA THR A 24 28.57 -35.38 -12.61
C THR A 24 28.08 -34.83 -11.28
N SER A 25 26.99 -34.06 -11.34
CA SER A 25 25.92 -33.98 -10.34
C SER A 25 26.20 -33.34 -8.98
N THR A 26 25.65 -32.14 -8.77
CA THR A 26 24.68 -31.86 -7.68
C THR A 26 24.14 -30.43 -7.83
N GLN A 27 23.12 -30.22 -8.68
CA GLN A 27 22.25 -29.02 -8.68
C GLN A 27 21.26 -29.09 -9.87
N SER A 28 20.16 -29.85 -9.80
CA SER A 28 19.02 -29.60 -10.73
C SER A 28 17.64 -30.15 -10.33
N SER A 29 17.41 -30.62 -9.10
CA SER A 29 16.11 -31.17 -8.70
C SER A 29 15.10 -30.10 -8.24
N SER A 30 15.54 -29.08 -7.50
CA SER A 30 14.66 -28.02 -6.96
C SER A 30 14.13 -27.05 -8.04
N SER A 31 15.01 -26.61 -8.94
CA SER A 31 14.70 -25.65 -10.01
C SER A 31 13.79 -26.23 -11.10
N LYS A 32 13.90 -27.53 -11.40
CA LYS A 32 13.00 -28.22 -12.35
C LYS A 32 11.61 -28.45 -11.76
N VAL A 33 11.48 -28.68 -10.46
CA VAL A 33 10.18 -28.81 -9.79
C VAL A 33 9.45 -27.47 -9.74
N GLN A 34 10.15 -26.37 -9.42
CA GLN A 34 9.56 -25.03 -9.46
C GLN A 34 9.20 -24.59 -10.89
N ALA A 35 10.05 -24.84 -11.89
CA ALA A 35 9.74 -24.53 -13.29
C ALA A 35 8.57 -25.38 -13.83
N LYS A 36 8.45 -26.65 -13.42
CA LYS A 36 7.32 -27.53 -13.79
C LYS A 36 6.03 -27.17 -13.05
N LEU A 37 6.11 -26.63 -11.83
CA LEU A 37 4.98 -26.06 -11.10
C LEU A 37 4.51 -24.75 -11.74
N MET A 38 5.44 -23.87 -12.13
CA MET A 38 5.15 -22.58 -12.78
C MET A 38 4.62 -22.74 -14.22
N SER A 39 5.14 -23.73 -14.96
CA SER A 39 4.68 -24.06 -16.32
C SER A 39 3.24 -24.58 -16.38
N ARG A 40 2.66 -25.05 -15.26
CA ARG A 40 1.24 -25.43 -15.16
C ARG A 40 0.29 -24.24 -15.00
N PHE A 41 0.82 -23.03 -14.85
CA PHE A 41 0.01 -21.80 -14.71
C PHE A 41 0.04 -20.91 -15.95
N CYS A 42 0.72 -21.31 -17.03
CA CYS A 42 0.67 -20.61 -18.31
C CYS A 42 -0.52 -21.12 -19.12
N ILE A 43 -1.54 -20.27 -19.26
CA ILE A 43 -2.84 -20.57 -19.90
C ILE A 43 -2.75 -20.28 -21.40
N SER A 44 -2.91 -21.29 -22.25
CA SER A 44 -3.24 -21.13 -23.68
C SER A 44 -4.71 -20.74 -23.87
N ILE A 45 -5.13 -20.32 -25.06
CA ILE A 45 -6.48 -19.75 -25.29
C ILE A 45 -7.62 -20.79 -25.07
N ASP A 46 -7.30 -22.09 -24.97
CA ASP A 46 -8.21 -23.19 -24.58
C ASP A 46 -8.20 -23.48 -23.05
N ASP A 47 -7.32 -22.82 -22.27
CA ASP A 47 -7.02 -23.11 -20.86
C ASP A 47 -7.75 -22.21 -19.84
N ASP A 48 -8.63 -21.29 -20.28
CA ASP A 48 -9.39 -20.40 -19.39
C ASP A 48 -10.91 -20.59 -19.51
N PRO A 49 -11.45 -21.75 -19.10
CA PRO A 49 -12.85 -22.08 -19.30
C PRO A 49 -13.79 -21.16 -18.51
N ILE A 50 -15.02 -21.05 -19.02
CA ILE A 50 -16.12 -20.42 -18.28
C ILE A 50 -16.55 -21.36 -17.16
N ILE A 51 -16.52 -20.84 -15.93
CA ILE A 51 -17.00 -21.48 -14.73
C ILE A 51 -18.41 -20.99 -14.44
N LEU A 52 -19.33 -21.93 -14.23
CA LEU A 52 -20.71 -21.66 -13.84
C LEU A 52 -20.84 -21.73 -12.31
N LEU A 53 -21.49 -20.73 -11.74
CA LEU A 53 -21.63 -20.53 -10.31
C LEU A 53 -23.11 -20.45 -9.93
N ASN A 54 -23.44 -21.00 -8.77
CA ASN A 54 -24.71 -20.81 -8.09
C ASN A 54 -24.43 -20.15 -6.73
N ILE A 55 -24.82 -18.88 -6.59
CA ILE A 55 -24.54 -18.06 -5.41
C ILE A 55 -25.85 -17.78 -4.69
N GLY A 56 -26.10 -18.47 -3.58
CA GLY A 56 -27.34 -18.31 -2.81
C GLY A 56 -28.61 -18.50 -3.66
N GLY A 57 -28.55 -19.33 -4.71
CA GLY A 57 -29.65 -19.54 -5.66
C GLY A 57 -29.61 -18.69 -6.93
N ILE A 58 -28.70 -17.71 -7.04
CA ILE A 58 -28.54 -16.88 -8.24
C ILE A 58 -27.40 -17.41 -9.12
N HIS A 59 -27.70 -17.65 -10.38
CA HIS A 59 -26.73 -18.18 -11.33
C HIS A 59 -25.85 -17.07 -11.90
N MET A 60 -24.54 -17.30 -11.89
CA MET A 60 -23.53 -16.42 -12.45
C MET A 60 -22.54 -17.23 -13.27
N SER A 61 -21.76 -16.55 -14.11
CA SER A 61 -20.66 -17.16 -14.85
C SER A 61 -19.44 -16.25 -14.86
N THR A 62 -18.25 -16.83 -14.91
CA THR A 62 -16.99 -16.08 -15.00
C THR A 62 -15.88 -16.94 -15.58
N ARG A 63 -14.70 -16.38 -15.83
CA ARG A 63 -13.54 -17.13 -16.31
C ARG A 63 -12.81 -17.78 -15.13
N ARG A 64 -12.20 -18.94 -15.36
CA ARG A 64 -11.35 -19.60 -14.35
C ARG A 64 -10.25 -18.68 -13.83
N SER A 65 -9.59 -17.94 -14.72
CA SER A 65 -8.55 -16.96 -14.42
C SER A 65 -9.03 -15.87 -13.45
N THR A 66 -10.29 -15.46 -13.53
CA THR A 66 -10.89 -14.50 -12.59
C THR A 66 -10.91 -15.04 -11.17
N LEU A 67 -11.41 -16.27 -10.98
CA LEU A 67 -11.47 -16.90 -9.65
C LEU A 67 -10.08 -17.25 -9.11
N MET A 68 -9.14 -17.52 -10.01
CA MET A 68 -7.74 -17.82 -9.68
C MET A 68 -6.83 -16.58 -9.55
N CYS A 69 -7.37 -15.36 -9.69
CA CYS A 69 -6.58 -14.12 -9.64
C CYS A 69 -5.79 -13.97 -8.33
N ILE A 70 -6.28 -14.57 -7.23
CA ILE A 70 -5.61 -14.60 -5.93
C ILE A 70 -5.45 -16.05 -5.49
N PRO A 71 -4.21 -16.59 -5.47
CA PRO A 71 -3.98 -17.97 -5.07
C PRO A 71 -4.34 -18.19 -3.60
N ASN A 72 -4.58 -19.46 -3.23
CA ASN A 72 -4.90 -19.89 -1.86
C ASN A 72 -6.22 -19.33 -1.28
N THR A 73 -7.06 -18.71 -2.11
CA THR A 73 -8.45 -18.39 -1.74
C THR A 73 -9.34 -19.60 -1.98
N VAL A 74 -10.49 -19.65 -1.32
CA VAL A 74 -11.48 -20.71 -1.54
C VAL A 74 -11.93 -20.73 -3.00
N LEU A 75 -12.08 -19.56 -3.64
CA LEU A 75 -12.42 -19.45 -5.06
C LEU A 75 -11.35 -20.06 -5.97
N ALA A 76 -10.07 -19.73 -5.73
CA ALA A 76 -8.98 -20.29 -6.53
C ALA A 76 -8.85 -21.80 -6.34
N LEU A 77 -8.97 -22.27 -5.09
CA LEU A 77 -8.94 -23.69 -4.77
C LEU A 77 -10.11 -24.43 -5.42
N ALA A 78 -11.30 -23.82 -5.50
CA ALA A 78 -12.46 -24.42 -6.14
C ALA A 78 -12.25 -24.76 -7.61
N CYS A 79 -11.40 -24.00 -8.27
CA CYS A 79 -11.01 -24.22 -9.64
C CYS A 79 -9.82 -25.18 -9.81
N THR A 80 -9.38 -25.88 -8.76
CA THR A 80 -8.30 -26.89 -8.86
C THR A 80 -8.87 -28.32 -8.77
N ASN A 81 -8.36 -29.23 -9.61
CA ASN A 81 -8.92 -30.58 -9.77
C ASN A 81 -9.01 -31.38 -8.45
N SER A 82 -8.10 -31.14 -7.50
CA SER A 82 -8.09 -31.85 -6.22
C SER A 82 -9.14 -31.36 -5.22
N TRP A 83 -9.72 -30.19 -5.46
CA TRP A 83 -10.70 -29.54 -4.57
C TRP A 83 -12.07 -29.39 -5.21
N SER A 84 -12.18 -29.39 -6.53
CA SER A 84 -13.47 -29.42 -7.22
C SER A 84 -14.35 -30.59 -6.78
N GLU A 85 -13.76 -31.76 -6.46
CA GLU A 85 -14.52 -32.92 -5.96
C GLU A 85 -15.07 -32.75 -4.53
N LYS A 86 -14.52 -31.82 -3.76
CA LYS A 86 -14.92 -31.58 -2.35
C LYS A 86 -15.88 -30.41 -2.18
N ILE A 87 -16.14 -29.65 -3.24
CA ILE A 87 -17.00 -28.47 -3.20
C ILE A 87 -18.40 -28.84 -3.63
N THR A 88 -19.38 -28.27 -2.95
CA THR A 88 -20.79 -28.48 -3.25
C THR A 88 -21.11 -27.98 -4.66
N HIS A 89 -21.82 -28.81 -5.42
CA HIS A 89 -22.39 -28.44 -6.70
C HIS A 89 -23.91 -28.48 -6.60
N ASP A 90 -24.59 -27.67 -7.38
CA ASP A 90 -26.04 -27.80 -7.57
C ASP A 90 -26.39 -28.99 -8.50
N ASN A 91 -27.68 -29.24 -8.71
CA ASN A 91 -28.17 -30.35 -9.54
C ASN A 91 -27.73 -30.25 -11.01
N ASP A 92 -27.29 -29.07 -11.47
CA ASP A 92 -26.82 -28.83 -12.84
C ASP A 92 -25.29 -28.82 -12.92
N GLY A 93 -24.58 -29.16 -11.83
CA GLY A 93 -23.13 -29.18 -11.79
C GLY A 93 -22.47 -27.81 -11.72
N ARG A 94 -23.15 -26.76 -11.26
CA ARG A 94 -22.53 -25.44 -11.00
C ARG A 94 -21.91 -25.43 -9.60
N LEU A 95 -20.78 -24.75 -9.44
CA LEU A 95 -20.17 -24.56 -8.11
C LEU A 95 -21.13 -23.76 -7.23
N PHE A 96 -21.49 -24.32 -6.07
CA PHE A 96 -22.45 -23.70 -5.16
C PHE A 96 -21.75 -23.00 -3.99
N PHE A 97 -22.12 -21.75 -3.75
CA PHE A 97 -21.71 -20.98 -2.58
C PHE A 97 -22.95 -20.39 -1.90
N ASP A 98 -23.16 -20.73 -0.63
CA ASP A 98 -24.25 -20.20 0.18
C ASP A 98 -23.85 -18.84 0.77
N CYS A 99 -24.01 -17.79 -0.03
CA CYS A 99 -23.73 -16.42 0.38
C CYS A 99 -24.59 -15.41 -0.38
N ASP A 100 -24.53 -14.14 0.03
CA ASP A 100 -25.33 -13.07 -0.58
C ASP A 100 -24.90 -12.81 -2.03
N PRO A 101 -25.80 -13.03 -3.02
CA PRO A 101 -25.44 -12.89 -4.43
C PRO A 101 -25.09 -11.46 -4.83
N ASN A 102 -25.65 -10.43 -4.18
CA ASN A 102 -25.32 -9.05 -4.54
C ASN A 102 -23.89 -8.70 -4.10
N LEU A 103 -23.50 -9.11 -2.89
CA LEU A 103 -22.14 -8.90 -2.38
C LEU A 103 -21.12 -9.73 -3.14
N PHE A 104 -21.47 -10.97 -3.52
CA PHE A 104 -20.61 -11.79 -4.36
C PHE A 104 -20.47 -11.22 -5.77
N GLN A 105 -21.53 -10.70 -6.37
CA GLN A 105 -21.44 -10.05 -7.68
C GLN A 105 -20.53 -8.82 -7.62
N PHE A 106 -20.59 -8.06 -6.53
CA PHE A 106 -19.69 -6.94 -6.27
C PHE A 106 -18.23 -7.39 -6.13
N LEU A 107 -17.95 -8.46 -5.38
CA LEU A 107 -16.62 -9.10 -5.29
C LEU A 107 -16.12 -9.55 -6.67
N LEU A 108 -16.97 -10.26 -7.41
CA LEU A 108 -16.64 -10.86 -8.69
C LEU A 108 -16.30 -9.81 -9.76
N ASN A 109 -17.01 -8.70 -9.80
CA ASN A 109 -16.71 -7.60 -10.71
C ASN A 109 -15.31 -7.03 -10.45
N GLN A 110 -14.91 -6.86 -9.20
CA GLN A 110 -13.57 -6.39 -8.86
C GLN A 110 -12.49 -7.39 -9.27
N LEU A 111 -12.71 -8.69 -9.07
CA LEU A 111 -11.77 -9.73 -9.52
C LEU A 111 -11.60 -9.74 -11.04
N ARG A 112 -12.66 -9.46 -11.81
CA ARG A 112 -12.61 -9.36 -13.29
C ARG A 112 -11.76 -8.17 -13.74
N GLU A 113 -11.79 -7.06 -13.00
CA GLU A 113 -10.95 -5.90 -13.30
C GLU A 113 -9.48 -6.16 -12.93
N TRP A 114 -9.21 -7.02 -11.95
CA TRP A 114 -7.85 -7.32 -11.49
C TRP A 114 -7.09 -8.28 -12.42
N SER A 115 -7.76 -9.06 -13.26
CA SER A 115 -7.07 -9.96 -14.21
C SER A 115 -6.19 -9.22 -15.22
N SER A 116 -6.35 -7.91 -15.36
CA SER A 116 -5.56 -7.06 -16.25
C SER A 116 -4.79 -5.95 -15.50
N SER A 117 -4.85 -5.92 -14.17
CA SER A 117 -4.34 -4.82 -13.35
C SER A 117 -3.29 -5.28 -12.33
N THR A 118 -2.33 -4.41 -12.04
CA THR A 118 -1.32 -4.62 -10.97
C THR A 118 -1.87 -4.35 -9.56
N ARG A 119 -3.12 -3.91 -9.46
CA ARG A 119 -3.81 -3.46 -8.23
C ARG A 119 -4.69 -4.58 -7.64
N LYS A 120 -4.52 -4.87 -6.34
CA LYS A 120 -5.35 -5.87 -5.62
C LYS A 120 -5.75 -5.38 -4.22
N VAL A 121 -6.71 -4.47 -4.11
CA VAL A 121 -7.40 -4.16 -2.83
C VAL A 121 -8.86 -3.89 -3.15
N PHE A 122 -9.75 -4.56 -2.41
CA PHE A 122 -11.19 -4.48 -2.62
C PHE A 122 -11.72 -3.10 -2.23
N GLU A 123 -12.53 -2.55 -3.13
CA GLU A 123 -13.48 -1.49 -2.80
C GLU A 123 -14.53 -2.06 -1.85
N LEU A 124 -14.96 -1.23 -0.91
CA LEU A 124 -16.00 -1.58 0.05
C LEU A 124 -17.33 -0.97 -0.41
N PRO A 125 -18.48 -1.65 -0.16
CA PRO A 125 -19.80 -1.08 -0.40
C PRO A 125 -19.98 0.30 0.25
N ARG A 126 -20.85 1.15 -0.30
CA ARG A 126 -21.04 2.52 0.22
C ARG A 126 -21.74 2.54 1.59
N ASN A 127 -22.71 1.66 1.80
CA ASN A 127 -23.45 1.61 3.05
C ASN A 127 -22.73 0.73 4.08
N GLU A 128 -22.75 1.13 5.35
CA GLU A 128 -21.95 0.48 6.40
C GLU A 128 -22.37 -0.98 6.67
N TYR A 129 -23.67 -1.28 6.55
CA TYR A 129 -24.19 -2.64 6.75
C TYR A 129 -23.57 -3.63 5.76
N ASP A 130 -23.58 -3.28 4.47
CA ASP A 130 -22.99 -4.10 3.42
C ASP A 130 -21.46 -4.12 3.51
N ARG A 131 -20.80 -3.08 4.02
CA ARG A 131 -19.35 -3.12 4.29
C ARG A 131 -19.00 -4.25 5.25
N GLN A 132 -19.73 -4.36 6.36
CA GLN A 132 -19.47 -5.40 7.34
C GLN A 132 -19.75 -6.79 6.77
N ARG A 133 -20.86 -6.96 6.04
CA ARG A 133 -21.18 -8.23 5.38
C ARG A 133 -20.18 -8.60 4.28
N PHE A 134 -19.69 -7.62 3.52
CA PHE A 134 -18.67 -7.83 2.50
C PHE A 134 -17.34 -8.25 3.11
N ARG A 135 -16.93 -7.67 4.25
CA ARG A 135 -15.74 -8.15 4.99
C ARG A 135 -15.87 -9.61 5.40
N LEU A 136 -17.03 -9.99 5.95
CA LEU A 136 -17.32 -11.37 6.33
C LEU A 136 -17.28 -12.31 5.12
N LEU A 137 -17.85 -11.88 3.98
CA LEU A 137 -17.78 -12.62 2.72
C LEU A 137 -16.33 -12.84 2.29
N CYS A 138 -15.51 -11.79 2.28
CA CYS A 138 -14.10 -11.91 1.92
C CYS A 138 -13.33 -12.83 2.88
N TYR A 139 -13.62 -12.76 4.18
CA TYR A 139 -13.05 -13.66 5.17
C TYR A 139 -13.44 -15.13 4.93
N GLN A 140 -14.71 -15.40 4.63
CA GLN A 140 -15.22 -16.74 4.30
C GLN A 140 -14.50 -17.35 3.09
N PHE A 141 -14.15 -16.53 2.10
CA PHE A 141 -13.38 -16.97 0.93
C PHE A 141 -11.85 -16.97 1.14
N ASN A 142 -11.39 -16.74 2.36
CA ASN A 142 -9.98 -16.70 2.73
C ASN A 142 -9.18 -15.61 1.98
N PHE A 143 -9.78 -14.45 1.73
CA PHE A 143 -9.04 -13.29 1.28
C PHE A 143 -8.26 -12.67 2.45
N HIS A 144 -6.99 -12.33 2.21
CA HIS A 144 -6.14 -11.70 3.23
C HIS A 144 -6.72 -10.34 3.66
N ARG A 145 -6.64 -10.02 4.96
CA ARG A 145 -7.19 -8.76 5.50
C ARG A 145 -6.61 -7.53 4.82
N ASP A 146 -5.35 -7.55 4.42
CA ASP A 146 -4.73 -6.42 3.68
C ASP A 146 -5.43 -6.09 2.35
N LEU A 147 -6.10 -7.07 1.73
CA LEU A 147 -6.90 -6.85 0.52
C LEU A 147 -8.23 -6.15 0.82
N ILE A 148 -8.63 -6.07 2.08
CA ILE A 148 -9.96 -5.62 2.50
C ILE A 148 -9.85 -4.34 3.34
N ASP A 149 -8.99 -4.37 4.34
CA ASP A 149 -8.79 -3.31 5.33
C ASP A 149 -7.52 -2.50 5.06
N GLY A 150 -6.64 -2.95 4.16
CA GLY A 150 -5.35 -2.32 3.89
C GLY A 150 -4.23 -2.86 4.79
N ILE A 151 -2.99 -2.55 4.42
CA ILE A 151 -1.79 -2.99 5.10
C ILE A 151 -1.61 -2.13 6.36
N HIS A 152 -1.53 -2.79 7.51
CA HIS A 152 -1.13 -2.15 8.76
C HIS A 152 0.33 -2.48 9.02
N ARG A 153 1.19 -1.46 8.96
CA ARG A 153 2.60 -1.60 9.29
C ARG A 153 2.84 -1.02 10.67
N HIS A 154 3.75 -1.62 11.42
CA HIS A 154 4.31 -0.93 12.57
C HIS A 154 5.07 0.30 12.07
N GLU A 155 4.60 1.47 12.46
CA GLU A 155 5.14 2.77 12.09
C GLU A 155 5.83 3.41 13.31
N LYS A 156 6.88 4.19 13.04
CA LYS A 156 7.65 4.97 14.02
C LYS A 156 8.21 6.19 13.34
N PHE A 157 8.48 7.26 14.09
CA PHE A 157 9.26 8.36 13.57
C PHE A 157 10.74 7.97 13.47
N HIS A 158 11.40 8.39 12.39
CA HIS A 158 12.80 8.04 12.12
C HIS A 158 13.66 9.21 11.66
N LYS A 159 13.19 9.99 10.67
CA LYS A 159 13.93 11.15 10.16
C LYS A 159 13.44 12.42 10.83
N LEU A 160 14.36 13.28 11.28
CA LEU A 160 14.08 14.51 12.01
C LEU A 160 14.83 15.71 11.39
N CYS A 161 14.22 16.88 11.41
CA CYS A 161 14.86 18.16 11.10
C CYS A 161 14.24 19.28 11.93
N GLY A 162 15.05 20.25 12.34
CA GLY A 162 14.64 21.29 13.28
C GLY A 162 14.58 20.77 14.72
N HIS A 163 13.76 21.42 15.56
CA HIS A 163 13.68 21.16 16.99
C HIS A 163 12.66 20.06 17.32
N ILE A 164 12.84 18.86 16.76
CA ILE A 164 12.00 17.69 17.07
C ILE A 164 12.74 16.73 18.01
N LEU A 165 12.08 16.33 19.08
CA LEU A 165 12.49 15.26 19.98
C LEU A 165 11.59 14.03 19.78
N LEU A 166 12.14 12.84 20.03
CA LEU A 166 11.38 11.58 20.00
C LEU A 166 11.24 11.00 21.40
N ASP A 167 10.07 10.44 21.68
CA ASP A 167 9.73 9.77 22.93
C ASP A 167 8.99 8.44 22.66
N GLU A 168 8.74 7.66 23.72
CA GLU A 168 8.03 6.38 23.70
C GLU A 168 8.49 5.44 22.58
N HIS A 169 9.78 5.10 22.57
CA HIS A 169 10.38 4.23 21.54
C HIS A 169 10.19 4.75 20.10
N SER A 170 10.28 6.07 19.93
CA SER A 170 10.09 6.77 18.65
C SER A 170 8.65 6.72 18.10
N SER A 171 7.66 6.49 18.95
CA SER A 171 6.25 6.58 18.57
C SER A 171 5.68 7.99 18.77
N VAL A 172 6.34 8.85 19.54
CA VAL A 172 5.90 10.23 19.78
C VAL A 172 6.96 11.20 19.24
N ALA A 173 6.54 12.15 18.41
CA ALA A 173 7.34 13.31 18.04
C ALA A 173 6.87 14.52 18.84
N ILE A 174 7.81 15.29 19.40
CA ILE A 174 7.58 16.45 20.26
C ILE A 174 8.34 17.64 19.67
N HIS A 175 7.67 18.78 19.52
CA HIS A 175 8.33 20.02 19.12
C HIS A 175 8.91 20.73 20.34
N ALA A 176 10.22 20.96 20.35
CA ALA A 176 10.96 21.58 21.45
C ALA A 176 11.43 23.02 21.11
N GLY A 177 11.04 23.55 19.95
CA GLY A 177 11.41 24.89 19.49
C GLY A 177 10.34 25.94 19.83
N ASN A 178 10.75 27.21 19.92
CA ASN A 178 9.84 28.28 20.33
C ASN A 178 8.97 28.85 19.20
N TYR A 179 9.49 28.96 17.96
CA TYR A 179 8.79 29.66 16.84
C TYR A 179 9.26 29.20 15.45
N ARG A 180 9.71 27.95 15.32
CA ARG A 180 10.15 27.39 14.03
C ARG A 180 9.42 26.10 13.77
N TYR A 181 9.35 25.71 12.51
CA TYR A 181 8.80 24.42 12.16
C TYR A 181 9.85 23.33 12.41
N GLY A 182 9.41 22.19 12.92
CA GLY A 182 10.19 20.97 12.99
C GLY A 182 9.56 19.89 12.12
N GLU A 183 10.35 19.22 11.29
CA GLU A 183 9.89 18.12 10.45
C GLU A 183 10.22 16.78 11.09
N CYS A 184 9.27 15.85 11.05
CA CYS A 184 9.56 14.44 11.24
C CYS A 184 8.87 13.57 10.19
N ARG A 185 9.47 12.40 9.93
CA ARG A 185 8.94 11.41 8.98
C ARG A 185 8.89 10.02 9.56
N GLY A 186 7.92 9.22 9.10
CA GLY A 186 7.78 7.81 9.43
C GLY A 186 8.96 6.96 8.93
N ILE A 187 9.16 5.78 9.51
CA ILE A 187 10.23 4.85 9.11
C ILE A 187 9.87 4.11 7.81
N ASN A 188 8.57 3.89 7.57
CA ASN A 188 8.12 3.17 6.40
C ASN A 188 8.06 4.06 5.15
N VAL A 189 8.24 3.42 4.00
CA VAL A 189 7.98 4.00 2.68
C VAL A 189 6.89 3.22 1.95
N TYR A 190 6.07 3.93 1.18
CA TYR A 190 4.80 3.44 0.65
C TYR A 190 4.77 3.64 -0.87
N SER A 191 4.85 2.54 -1.62
CA SER A 191 4.79 2.56 -3.10
C SER A 191 3.62 1.77 -3.67
N SER A 192 2.85 1.09 -2.82
CA SER A 192 1.74 0.23 -3.20
C SER A 192 0.87 -0.04 -1.98
N GLY A 193 -0.31 -0.62 -2.19
CA GLY A 193 -1.22 -0.94 -1.10
C GLY A 193 -2.03 0.27 -0.62
N ILE A 194 -3.06 -0.04 0.15
CA ILE A 194 -3.74 0.94 0.99
C ILE A 194 -3.07 0.81 2.35
N ASN A 195 -2.40 1.85 2.84
CA ASN A 195 -1.70 1.80 4.12
C ASN A 195 -2.41 2.74 5.09
N ARG A 196 -2.61 2.29 6.34
CA ARG A 196 -3.28 3.09 7.35
C ARG A 196 -2.35 3.39 8.50
N ILE A 197 -2.33 4.65 8.93
CA ILE A 197 -1.52 5.14 10.03
C ILE A 197 -2.46 5.87 10.99
N ILE A 198 -2.52 5.40 12.22
CA ILE A 198 -3.34 6.04 13.26
C ILE A 198 -2.44 7.01 14.03
N LEU A 199 -2.88 8.25 14.13
CA LEU A 199 -2.16 9.32 14.83
C LEU A 199 -3.05 9.85 15.96
N ARG A 200 -2.45 10.12 17.11
CA ARG A 200 -3.06 10.85 18.22
C ARG A 200 -2.38 12.20 18.38
N LEU A 201 -3.18 13.26 18.39
CA LEU A 201 -2.72 14.64 18.38
C LEU A 201 -2.68 15.20 19.80
N LYS A 202 -1.72 16.06 20.10
CA LYS A 202 -1.69 16.84 21.35
C LYS A 202 -1.07 18.20 21.07
N HIS A 203 -1.82 19.25 21.38
CA HIS A 203 -1.40 20.66 21.27
C HIS A 203 -1.53 21.30 22.63
N ASP A 204 -0.60 22.21 22.94
CA ASP A 204 -0.64 23.02 24.15
C ASP A 204 -1.42 24.33 23.92
N SER A 205 -1.37 24.86 22.69
CA SER A 205 -2.11 26.06 22.28
C SER A 205 -3.61 25.78 22.09
N MET A 206 -4.44 26.63 22.69
CA MET A 206 -5.90 26.63 22.52
C MET A 206 -6.36 27.27 21.20
N GLU A 207 -5.51 28.05 20.53
CA GLU A 207 -6.00 29.02 19.54
C GLU A 207 -5.90 28.58 18.08
N GLN A 208 -5.10 27.58 17.72
CA GLN A 208 -5.12 26.99 16.37
C GLN A 208 -4.23 25.74 16.28
N TYR A 209 -4.75 24.68 15.66
CA TYR A 209 -3.99 23.48 15.32
C TYR A 209 -3.02 23.80 14.17
N ASN A 210 -1.74 24.11 14.43
CA ASN A 210 -0.77 24.46 13.38
C ASN A 210 0.10 23.30 12.91
N THR A 211 -0.30 22.05 13.18
CA THR A 211 0.44 20.88 12.75
C THR A 211 0.06 20.47 11.32
N PHE A 212 1.06 20.32 10.46
CA PHE A 212 0.89 19.73 9.14
C PHE A 212 0.92 18.20 9.23
N ILE A 213 -0.04 17.54 8.58
CA ILE A 213 -0.09 16.07 8.45
C ILE A 213 -0.32 15.69 7.00
N GLY A 214 0.51 14.79 6.49
CA GLY A 214 0.27 14.19 5.18
C GLY A 214 1.41 13.29 4.73
N ILE A 215 1.80 13.46 3.47
CA ILE A 215 2.88 12.72 2.84
C ILE A 215 3.87 13.63 2.12
N ILE A 216 5.05 13.07 1.90
CA ILE A 216 6.07 13.62 1.04
C ILE A 216 6.77 12.51 0.27
N TRP A 217 7.43 12.85 -0.84
CA TRP A 217 8.30 11.90 -1.54
C TRP A 217 9.48 11.50 -0.63
N SER A 218 9.75 10.20 -0.54
CA SER A 218 10.72 9.66 0.43
C SER A 218 12.15 10.18 0.23
N SER A 219 12.47 10.63 -0.98
CA SER A 219 13.79 11.15 -1.37
C SER A 219 13.89 12.68 -1.25
N THR A 220 12.81 13.38 -0.94
CA THR A 220 12.86 14.82 -0.70
C THR A 220 13.77 15.13 0.48
N PRO A 221 14.72 16.08 0.38
CA PRO A 221 15.57 16.47 1.51
C PRO A 221 14.74 16.90 2.73
N MET A 222 15.28 16.66 3.92
CA MET A 222 14.67 17.15 5.15
C MET A 222 14.89 18.66 5.28
N GLN A 223 13.88 19.40 5.69
CA GLN A 223 13.94 20.84 5.93
C GLN A 223 12.80 21.30 6.87
N GLU A 224 13.04 22.36 7.64
CA GLU A 224 12.05 22.89 8.60
C GLU A 224 10.69 23.23 7.94
N ARG A 225 10.71 23.78 6.71
CA ARG A 225 9.50 24.12 5.93
C ARG A 225 9.22 23.11 4.82
N SER A 226 9.33 21.82 5.13
CA SER A 226 9.12 20.72 4.18
C SER A 226 7.69 20.64 3.66
N PHE A 227 6.70 21.15 4.40
CA PHE A 227 5.32 21.30 3.93
C PHE A 227 5.19 22.25 2.71
N GLU A 228 6.20 23.07 2.41
CA GLU A 228 6.26 23.91 1.20
C GLU A 228 6.97 23.21 0.02
N SER A 229 7.40 21.95 0.21
CA SER A 229 8.03 21.19 -0.86
C SER A 229 7.03 20.90 -1.99
N PRO A 230 7.45 20.98 -3.28
CA PRO A 230 6.63 20.55 -4.42
C PRO A 230 6.12 19.10 -4.34
N THR A 231 6.73 18.29 -3.47
CA THR A 231 6.37 16.89 -3.25
C THR A 231 5.49 16.68 -2.01
N ALA A 232 5.17 17.73 -1.24
CA ALA A 232 4.37 17.63 -0.03
C ALA A 232 2.87 17.77 -0.33
N TYR A 233 2.07 16.90 0.29
CA TYR A 233 0.61 16.95 0.23
C TYR A 233 0.04 16.66 1.61
N GLY A 234 -0.94 17.43 2.06
CA GLY A 234 -1.51 17.22 3.38
C GLY A 234 -2.42 18.34 3.85
N TRP A 235 -2.72 18.32 5.14
CA TRP A 235 -3.61 19.25 5.81
C TRP A 235 -2.88 19.93 6.96
N ALA A 236 -3.23 21.18 7.22
CA ALA A 236 -2.78 21.93 8.39
C ALA A 236 -3.96 22.68 9.03
N GLY A 237 -3.68 23.52 10.03
CA GLY A 237 -4.65 24.44 10.61
C GLY A 237 -5.25 25.43 9.63
N GLY A 238 -6.20 26.23 10.12
CA GLY A 238 -6.74 27.36 9.36
C GLY A 238 -7.42 26.95 8.04
N LYS A 239 -7.92 25.71 7.97
CA LYS A 239 -8.52 25.09 6.77
C LYS A 239 -7.57 25.02 5.58
N GLN A 240 -6.27 24.95 5.83
CA GLN A 240 -5.25 24.86 4.80
C GLN A 240 -5.06 23.42 4.34
N VAL A 241 -5.10 23.24 3.02
CA VAL A 241 -4.78 21.98 2.34
C VAL A 241 -3.62 22.25 1.41
N TYR A 242 -2.50 21.56 1.57
CA TYR A 242 -1.34 21.74 0.72
C TYR A 242 -1.37 20.74 -0.42
N LEU A 243 -1.25 21.27 -1.65
CA LEU A 243 -1.15 20.51 -2.89
C LEU A 243 0.18 20.88 -3.53
N ARG A 244 1.14 19.95 -3.58
CA ARG A 244 2.52 20.22 -4.05
C ARG A 244 3.19 21.34 -3.26
N GLY A 245 3.01 21.34 -1.95
CA GLY A 245 3.55 22.34 -1.05
C GLY A 245 2.95 23.75 -1.17
N ILE A 246 1.92 23.92 -2.02
CA ILE A 246 1.20 25.17 -2.16
C ILE A 246 -0.11 25.07 -1.37
N PRO A 247 -0.39 25.97 -0.42
CA PRO A 247 -1.69 25.97 0.27
C PRO A 247 -2.80 26.28 -0.74
N SER A 248 -3.90 25.53 -0.67
CA SER A 248 -5.04 25.69 -1.56
C SER A 248 -5.58 27.12 -1.47
N CYS A 249 -5.77 27.76 -2.63
CA CYS A 249 -6.32 29.11 -2.71
C CYS A 249 -7.73 29.24 -2.12
N ILE A 250 -8.45 28.12 -2.06
CA ILE A 250 -9.76 28.01 -1.41
C ILE A 250 -9.53 27.41 -0.02
N GLN A 251 -9.87 28.17 1.01
CA GLN A 251 -9.95 27.62 2.37
C GLN A 251 -10.96 26.48 2.41
N GLY A 252 -10.53 25.34 2.90
CA GLY A 252 -11.35 24.14 2.98
C GLY A 252 -11.60 23.43 1.67
N TYR A 253 -10.57 23.36 0.82
CA TYR A 253 -10.53 22.43 -0.29
C TYR A 253 -11.04 21.04 0.11
N GLY A 254 -11.92 20.45 -0.70
CA GLY A 254 -12.53 19.16 -0.41
C GLY A 254 -13.45 19.14 0.82
N GLY A 255 -13.93 20.32 1.26
CA GLY A 255 -14.78 20.45 2.46
C GLY A 255 -14.01 20.41 3.78
N TYR A 256 -12.68 20.51 3.74
CA TYR A 256 -11.85 20.49 4.94
C TYR A 256 -12.10 21.72 5.83
N ASP A 257 -12.57 21.51 7.05
CA ASP A 257 -12.93 22.61 7.96
C ASP A 257 -12.00 22.75 9.16
N SER A 258 -10.85 22.05 9.15
CA SER A 258 -9.84 22.11 10.21
C SER A 258 -10.41 21.71 11.58
N ASP A 259 -11.20 20.64 11.59
CA ASP A 259 -11.92 20.15 12.77
C ASP A 259 -11.06 19.32 13.74
N MET A 260 -9.77 19.12 13.46
CA MET A 260 -8.84 18.40 14.32
C MET A 260 -8.51 19.19 15.59
N CYS A 261 -8.56 18.51 16.74
CA CYS A 261 -8.30 19.10 18.06
C CYS A 261 -7.27 18.30 18.85
N THR A 262 -6.77 18.90 19.93
CA THR A 262 -5.93 18.19 20.91
C THR A 262 -6.66 16.94 21.44
N ASN A 263 -5.92 15.84 21.62
CA ASN A 263 -6.40 14.50 21.95
C ASN A 263 -7.24 13.76 20.90
N ASP A 264 -7.47 14.33 19.72
CA ASP A 264 -8.12 13.59 18.64
C ASP A 264 -7.25 12.42 18.18
N THR A 265 -7.92 11.33 17.83
CA THR A 265 -7.34 10.23 17.06
C THR A 265 -7.80 10.38 15.62
N ILE A 266 -6.85 10.37 14.70
CA ILE A 266 -7.09 10.41 13.27
C ILE A 266 -6.49 9.19 12.59
N GLU A 267 -7.12 8.74 11.50
CA GLU A 267 -6.60 7.69 10.63
C GLU A 267 -6.19 8.33 9.30
N LEU A 268 -4.88 8.36 9.03
CA LEU A 268 -4.32 8.73 7.74
C LEU A 268 -4.25 7.48 6.86
N THR A 269 -5.00 7.49 5.77
CA THR A 269 -4.97 6.43 4.74
C THR A 269 -4.15 6.91 3.54
N LEU A 270 -3.15 6.11 3.19
CA LEU A 270 -2.30 6.28 2.01
C LEU A 270 -2.75 5.26 0.95
N ASN A 271 -3.58 5.68 0.01
CA ASN A 271 -4.04 4.82 -1.07
C ASN A 271 -3.09 4.97 -2.26
N CYS A 272 -1.98 4.22 -2.24
CA CYS A 272 -0.97 4.28 -3.29
C CYS A 272 -1.52 3.76 -4.64
N GLN A 273 -2.66 3.06 -4.66
CA GLN A 273 -3.19 2.54 -5.92
C GLN A 273 -4.15 3.50 -6.61
N LEU A 274 -4.91 4.28 -5.86
CA LEU A 274 -5.75 5.35 -6.40
C LEU A 274 -5.08 6.71 -6.37
N SER A 275 -3.80 6.76 -5.98
CA SER A 275 -3.02 7.98 -5.86
C SER A 275 -3.78 9.04 -5.07
N PHE A 276 -4.28 8.70 -3.88
CA PHE A 276 -4.84 9.69 -2.97
C PHE A 276 -4.42 9.42 -1.54
N ILE A 277 -4.52 10.45 -0.71
CA ILE A 277 -4.49 10.33 0.74
C ILE A 277 -5.82 10.77 1.32
N SER A 278 -6.21 10.20 2.45
CA SER A 278 -7.38 10.66 3.21
C SER A 278 -7.12 10.67 4.70
N ILE A 279 -7.78 11.58 5.42
CA ILE A 279 -7.80 11.62 6.89
C ILE A 279 -9.25 11.42 7.35
N LEU A 280 -9.44 10.46 8.25
CA LEU A 280 -10.67 10.27 9.01
C LEU A 280 -10.45 10.76 10.45
N ASN A 281 -11.21 11.75 10.90
CA ASN A 281 -11.24 12.13 12.31
C ASN A 281 -12.23 11.23 13.06
N HIS A 282 -11.74 10.45 14.05
CA HIS A 282 -12.59 9.50 14.76
C HIS A 282 -13.65 10.17 15.66
N ARG A 283 -13.41 11.41 16.12
CA ARG A 283 -14.37 12.15 16.95
C ARG A 283 -15.51 12.70 16.10
N THR A 284 -15.20 13.42 15.03
CA THR A 284 -16.21 14.11 14.19
C THR A 284 -16.81 13.20 13.11
N LYS A 285 -16.17 12.06 12.83
CA LYS A 285 -16.48 11.13 11.73
C LYS A 285 -16.36 11.76 10.34
N LYS A 286 -15.72 12.92 10.22
CA LYS A 286 -15.47 13.56 8.92
C LYS A 286 -14.29 12.91 8.23
N LEU A 287 -14.44 12.72 6.92
CA LEU A 287 -13.44 12.15 6.03
C LEU A 287 -13.06 13.20 4.99
N TYR A 288 -11.77 13.51 4.91
CA TYR A 288 -11.20 14.42 3.91
C TYR A 288 -10.28 13.65 2.99
N GLN A 289 -10.22 14.02 1.71
CA GLN A 289 -9.42 13.34 0.71
C GLN A 289 -8.70 14.34 -0.19
N ILE A 290 -7.44 14.02 -0.53
CA ILE A 290 -6.62 14.77 -1.49
C ILE A 290 -6.16 13.80 -2.58
N PRO A 291 -6.49 14.04 -3.86
CA PRO A 291 -5.85 13.34 -4.97
C PRO A 291 -4.39 13.79 -5.09
N ILE A 292 -3.50 12.85 -5.33
CA ILE A 292 -2.06 13.04 -5.47
C ILE A 292 -1.67 12.89 -6.94
N ASP A 293 -1.01 13.90 -7.49
CA ASP A 293 -0.34 13.74 -8.78
C ASP A 293 1.01 13.05 -8.56
N THR A 294 1.10 11.79 -8.98
CA THR A 294 2.32 10.97 -8.87
C THR A 294 3.29 11.13 -10.04
N ARG A 295 2.91 11.85 -11.11
CA ARG A 295 3.77 12.10 -12.28
C ARG A 295 4.59 13.35 -12.10
N GLU A 296 3.96 14.43 -11.65
CA GLU A 296 4.56 15.76 -11.57
C GLU A 296 4.62 16.34 -10.15
N GLY A 297 3.94 15.71 -9.18
CA GLY A 297 3.87 16.18 -7.81
C GLY A 297 4.71 15.34 -6.86
N CYS A 298 4.10 14.30 -6.28
CA CYS A 298 4.70 13.44 -5.28
C CYS A 298 4.80 12.00 -5.82
N PRO A 299 5.91 11.65 -6.49
CA PRO A 299 6.11 10.29 -6.99
C PRO A 299 6.26 9.30 -5.83
N PHE A 300 6.09 8.02 -6.13
CA PHE A 300 6.42 6.96 -5.18
C PHE A 300 7.96 6.84 -5.01
N PRO A 301 8.45 6.40 -3.83
CA PRO A 301 7.69 6.05 -2.62
C PRO A 301 7.21 7.29 -1.85
N TRP A 302 6.04 7.22 -1.25
CA TRP A 302 5.59 8.18 -0.25
C TRP A 302 6.14 7.85 1.13
N GLN A 303 6.23 8.84 2.00
CA GLN A 303 6.61 8.69 3.40
C GLN A 303 5.66 9.53 4.26
N LEU A 304 5.29 9.02 5.46
CA LEU A 304 4.55 9.81 6.45
C LEU A 304 5.33 11.09 6.73
N HIS A 305 4.65 12.24 6.69
CA HIS A 305 5.26 13.55 6.82
C HIS A 305 4.46 14.43 7.78
N ILE A 306 5.14 14.95 8.80
CA ILE A 306 4.58 15.82 9.83
C ILE A 306 5.48 17.05 9.98
N ASN A 307 4.88 18.25 10.02
CA ASN A 307 5.56 19.44 10.55
C ASN A 307 4.83 19.93 11.79
N LEU A 308 5.57 20.09 12.88
CA LEU A 308 5.10 20.71 14.13
C LEU A 308 5.59 22.16 14.18
N CYS A 309 4.83 23.05 14.82
CA CYS A 309 5.11 24.49 14.82
C CYS A 309 5.22 25.07 16.23
N GLU A 310 4.24 24.78 17.09
CA GLU A 310 4.19 25.37 18.43
C GLU A 310 5.07 24.57 19.40
N PRO A 311 5.65 25.21 20.43
CA PRO A 311 6.32 24.49 21.50
C PRO A 311 5.38 23.45 22.12
N ASP A 312 5.94 22.29 22.47
CA ASP A 312 5.23 21.16 23.09
C ASP A 312 4.12 20.51 22.25
N ASP A 313 3.92 20.90 20.98
CA ASP A 313 3.12 20.14 20.03
C ASP A 313 3.63 18.70 19.95
N ARG A 314 2.70 17.73 19.97
CA ARG A 314 3.01 16.31 19.87
C ARG A 314 2.10 15.58 18.91
N VAL A 315 2.69 14.65 18.18
CA VAL A 315 1.98 13.65 17.42
C VAL A 315 2.47 12.29 17.83
N LYS A 316 1.55 11.39 18.17
CA LYS A 316 1.82 10.00 18.54
C LYS A 316 1.30 9.06 17.48
N ILE A 317 2.16 8.17 16.99
CA ILE A 317 1.74 7.02 16.18
C ILE A 317 1.14 5.95 17.09
N VAL A 318 -0.08 5.52 16.79
CA VAL A 318 -0.78 4.44 17.47
C VAL A 318 -0.73 3.21 16.58
N ASN A 319 0.21 2.31 16.86
CA ASN A 319 0.29 1.04 16.14
C ASN A 319 -0.85 0.10 16.58
N PRO A 320 -1.39 -0.72 15.68
CA PRO A 320 -2.31 -1.78 16.08
C PRO A 320 -1.60 -2.73 17.05
N THR A 321 -2.33 -3.12 18.09
CA THR A 321 -1.97 -4.19 19.03
C THR A 321 -2.15 -5.55 18.40
#